data_AF-A0AAV3PAH0-F1
#
_entry.id   AF-A0AAV3PAH0-F1
#
_cell.length_a   1.000
_cell.length_b   1.000
_cell.length_c   1.000
_cell.angle_alpha   90.00
_cell.angle_beta   90.00
_cell.angle_gamma   90.00
#
_symmetry.space_group_name_H-M   'P 1'
#
loop_
_entity.id
_entity.type
_entity.pdbx_description
1 polymer ?
#
loop_
_entity_poly.entity_id
_entity_poly.type
_entity_poly.pdbx_seq_one_letter_code
_entity_poly.pdbx_strand_id
1 'polypeptide(L)' 'MLREAEERIVLNGVKISSGSPSINHILFADDTLIFCKATLEEGETIMKIVSDYEEASGQKINYDKCIISFEK' A
#
# COMPACT_ATOMS: atom_id res chain seq x y z
N MET A 1 -4.27 -8.52 4.24
CA MET A 1 -3.42 -7.36 4.61
C MET A 1 -3.87 -6.08 3.90
N LEU A 2 -3.53 -5.80 2.63
CA LEU A 2 -3.90 -4.54 1.95
C LEU A 2 -5.41 -4.29 1.82
N ARG A 3 -6.18 -5.30 1.40
CA ARG A 3 -7.65 -5.22 1.30
C ARG A 3 -8.31 -5.01 2.67
N GLU A 4 -7.81 -5.70 3.68
CA GLU A 4 -8.31 -5.57 5.05
C GLU A 4 -8.02 -4.18 5.64
N ALA A 5 -6.85 -3.61 5.33
CA ALA A 5 -6.51 -2.25 5.71
C ALA A 5 -7.44 -1.20 5.06
N GLU A 6 -7.87 -1.45 3.82
CA GLU A 6 -8.88 -0.62 3.14
C GLU A 6 -10.27 -0.75 3.80
N GLU A 7 -10.71 -1.98 4.07
CA GLU A 7 -12.02 -2.26 4.70
C GLU A 7 -12.12 -1.65 6.10
N ARG A 8 -10.98 -1.52 6.80
CA ARG A 8 -10.87 -0.86 8.11
C ARG A 8 -10.66 0.65 8.04
N ILE A 9 -10.55 1.23 6.83
CA ILE A 9 -10.32 2.67 6.59
C ILE A 9 -8.97 3.16 7.17
N VAL A 10 -8.03 2.25 7.46
CA VAL A 10 -6.68 2.59 7.93
C VAL A 10 -5.71 2.83 6.77
N LEU A 11 -6.07 2.41 5.56
CA LEU A 11 -5.35 2.73 4.32
C LEU A 11 -6.36 3.26 3.30
N ASN A 12 -6.24 4.53 2.91
CA ASN A 12 -7.18 5.13 1.98
C ASN A 12 -6.69 4.90 0.54
N GLY A 13 -7.53 4.32 -0.31
CA GLY A 13 -7.24 4.25 -1.73
C GLY A 13 -7.61 5.52 -2.50
N VAL A 14 -7.20 5.54 -3.76
CA VAL A 14 -7.47 6.62 -4.71
C VAL A 14 -8.73 6.28 -5.52
N LYS A 15 -9.54 7.30 -5.81
CA LYS A 15 -10.72 7.19 -6.67
C LYS A 15 -10.52 8.01 -7.93
N ILE A 16 -10.87 7.42 -9.07
CA ILE A 16 -10.77 8.08 -10.39
C ILE A 16 -11.96 9.02 -10.61
N SER A 17 -13.13 8.67 -10.07
CA SER A 17 -14.33 9.51 -10.17
C SER A 17 -15.26 9.31 -8.96
N SER A 18 -16.18 10.25 -8.78
CA SER A 18 -17.26 10.11 -7.80
C SER A 18 -18.10 8.88 -8.11
N GLY A 19 -18.08 7.90 -7.21
CA GLY A 19 -18.78 6.62 -7.38
C GLY A 19 -17.91 5.47 -7.91
N SER A 20 -16.65 5.72 -8.28
CA SER A 20 -15.73 4.62 -8.61
C SER A 20 -15.33 3.84 -7.36
N PRO A 21 -14.98 2.55 -7.51
CA PRO A 21 -14.24 1.83 -6.49
C PRO A 21 -12.96 2.60 -6.11
N SER A 22 -12.59 2.48 -4.85
CA SER A 22 -11.29 2.90 -4.35
C SER A 22 -10.25 1.85 -4.73
N ILE A 23 -9.03 2.29 -5.07
CA ILE A 23 -7.90 1.41 -5.35
C ILE A 23 -6.72 1.87 -4.50
N ASN A 24 -6.17 0.99 -3.67
CA ASN A 24 -4.98 1.26 -2.88
C ASN A 24 -3.75 0.43 -3.31
N HIS A 25 -3.88 -0.51 -4.25
CA HIS A 25 -2.73 -1.25 -4.77
C HIS A 25 -2.95 -1.75 -6.21
N ILE A 26 -1.86 -1.90 -6.96
CA ILE A 26 -1.80 -2.58 -8.25
C ILE A 26 -0.65 -3.58 -8.19
N LEU A 27 -0.94 -4.83 -8.55
CA LEU A 27 0.05 -5.92 -8.59
C LEU A 27 0.46 -6.17 -10.03
N PHE A 28 1.77 -6.15 -10.29
CA PHE A 28 2.39 -6.65 -11.52
C PHE A 28 3.13 -7.98 -11.23
N ALA A 29 3.76 -8.57 -12.24
CA ALA A 29 4.52 -9.81 -12.07
C ALA A 29 5.69 -9.65 -11.09
N ASP A 30 6.42 -8.53 -11.21
CA ASP A 30 7.65 -8.29 -10.46
C ASP A 30 7.54 -7.12 -9.46
N ASP A 31 6.57 -6.23 -9.67
CA ASP A 31 6.44 -4.98 -8.93
C ASP A 31 5.05 -4.79 -8.34
N THR A 32 4.96 -4.06 -7.23
CA THR A 32 3.69 -3.66 -6.61
C THR A 32 3.68 -2.16 -6.42
N LEU A 33 2.60 -1.51 -6.86
CA LEU A 33 2.32 -0.11 -6.57
C LEU A 33 1.31 -0.04 -5.44
N ILE A 34 1.55 0.83 -4.46
CA ILE A 34 0.65 1.10 -3.33
C ILE A 34 0.29 2.57 -3.37
N PHE A 35 -1.00 2.87 -3.26
CA PHE A 35 -1.54 4.22 -3.15
C PHE A 35 -2.08 4.43 -1.74
N CYS A 36 -1.70 5.54 -1.13
CA CYS A 36 -2.14 5.94 0.19
C CYS A 36 -2.13 7.47 0.30
N LYS A 37 -2.70 8.02 1.36
CA LYS A 37 -2.47 9.42 1.71
C LYS A 37 -1.06 9.58 2.25
N ALA A 38 -0.47 10.74 2.01
CA ALA A 38 0.83 11.14 2.55
C ALA A 38 0.72 11.54 4.04
N THR A 39 0.24 10.63 4.88
CA THR A 39 0.14 10.79 6.34
C THR A 39 1.06 9.80 7.04
N LEU A 40 1.52 10.15 8.25
CA LEU A 40 2.35 9.25 9.05
C LEU A 40 1.63 7.93 9.37
N GLU A 41 0.35 8.01 9.71
CA GLU A 41 -0.50 6.86 10.05
C GLU A 41 -0.62 5.83 8.90
N GLU A 42 -0.84 6.30 7.68
CA GLU A 42 -0.93 5.41 6.52
C GLU A 42 0.44 4.83 6.15
N GLY A 43 1.52 5.63 6.30
CA GLY A 43 2.89 5.15 6.13
C GLY A 43 3.25 4.04 7.12
N GLU A 44 2.93 4.20 8.40
CA GLU A 44 3.11 3.18 9.44
C GLU A 44 2.29 1.92 9.13
N THR A 45 1.06 2.10 8.64
CA THR A 45 0.20 0.98 8.22
C THR A 45 0.83 0.20 7.07
N ILE A 46 1.40 0.86 6.06
CA ILE A 46 2.13 0.20 4.97
C ILE A 46 3.34 -0.56 5.51
N MET A 47 4.14 0.05 6.39
CA MET A 47 5.30 -0.61 6.98
C MET A 47 4.92 -1.85 7.79
N LYS A 48 3.80 -1.79 8.51
CA LYS A 48 3.25 -2.97 9.21
C LYS A 48 2.86 -4.07 8.21
N ILE A 49 2.16 -3.73 7.13
CA ILE A 49 1.77 -4.68 6.08
C ILE A 49 3.00 -5.34 5.44
N VAL A 50 4.04 -4.55 5.17
CA VAL A 50 5.32 -5.06 4.67
C VAL A 50 5.93 -6.05 5.67
N SER A 51 6.03 -5.67 6.94
CA SER A 51 6.59 -6.55 7.98
C SER A 51 5.79 -7.86 8.13
N ASP A 52 4.46 -7.78 8.16
CA ASP A 52 3.58 -8.94 8.25
C ASP A 52 3.76 -9.86 7.01
N TYR A 53 3.94 -9.27 5.83
CA TYR A 53 4.22 -10.02 4.60
C TYR A 53 5.58 -10.71 4.64
N GLU A 54 6.63 -10.03 5.09
CA GLU A 54 7.96 -10.61 5.21
C GLU A 54 7.98 -11.81 6.17
N GLU A 55 7.28 -11.69 7.32
CA GLU A 55 7.16 -12.77 8.29
C GLU A 55 6.37 -13.96 7.73
N ALA A 56 5.22 -13.71 7.11
CA ALA A 56 4.36 -14.77 6.59
C ALA A 56 4.94 -15.48 5.35
N SER A 57 5.63 -14.75 4.48
CA SER A 57 6.22 -15.30 3.24
C SER A 57 7.63 -15.84 3.43
N GLY A 58 8.35 -15.41 4.48
CA GLY A 58 9.78 -15.64 4.65
C GLY A 58 10.65 -14.83 3.66
N GLN A 59 10.05 -13.94 2.88
CA GLN A 59 10.76 -13.07 1.94
C GLN A 59 11.11 -11.74 2.62
N LYS A 60 12.05 -10.99 2.02
CA LYS A 60 12.39 -9.64 2.46
C LYS A 60 12.18 -8.65 1.33
N ILE A 61 11.56 -7.51 1.66
CA ILE A 61 11.44 -6.39 0.73
C ILE A 61 12.84 -5.84 0.47
N ASN A 62 13.15 -5.62 -0.80
CA ASN A 62 14.35 -4.91 -1.19
C ASN A 62 14.07 -3.40 -1.20
N TYR A 63 14.39 -2.73 -0.10
CA TYR A 63 14.19 -1.28 0.05
C TYR A 63 14.98 -0.45 -0.97
N ASP A 64 16.09 -0.95 -1.51
CA ASP A 64 16.86 -0.25 -2.55
C ASP A 64 16.11 -0.19 -3.90
N LYS A 65 15.11 -1.07 -4.09
CA LYS A 65 14.23 -1.07 -5.26
C LYS A 65 12.90 -0.37 -5.00
N CYS A 66 12.63 0.04 -3.76
CA CYS A 66 11.41 0.77 -3.44
C CYS A 66 11.53 2.25 -3.80
N ILE A 67 10.47 2.82 -4.36
CA ILE A 67 10.39 4.24 -4.69
C ILE A 67 9.14 4.81 -4.04
N ILE A 68 9.30 5.94 -3.35
CA ILE A 68 8.18 6.71 -2.77
C ILE A 68 8.06 8.00 -3.57
N SER A 69 6.87 8.25 -4.10
CA SER A 69 6.54 9.45 -4.88
C SER A 69 5.37 10.18 -4.22
N PHE A 70 5.47 11.51 -4.17
CA PHE A 70 4.39 12.38 -3.67
C PHE A 70 3.83 13.18 -4.85
N GLU A 71 2.51 13.11 -5.03
CA GLU A 71 1.80 13.96 -5.98
C GLU A 71 1.86 15.43 -5.53
N LYS A 72 1.85 16.34 -6.50
CA LYS A 72 2.07 17.78 -6.31
C LYS A 72 0.78 18.54 -6.00
#